data_AF-A0A8T1D3W9-F1
#
_entry.id   AF-A0A8T1D3W9-F1
#
_cell.length_a   1.000
_cell.length_b   1.000
_cell.length_c   1.000
_cell.angle_alpha   90.00
_cell.angle_beta   90.00
_cell.angle_gamma   90.00
#
_symmetry.space_group_name_H-M   'P 1'
#
loop_
_entity.id
_entity.type
_entity.pdbx_description
1 polymer ?
#
loop_
_entity_poly.entity_id
_entity_poly.type
_entity_poly.pdbx_seq_one_letter_code
_entity_poly.pdbx_strand_id
1 'polypeptide(L)' 'MSSQLPSETLRARDTIEYYSMIFEYGDKRGHRVQPVLEVDHGADADQSGH' A
#
# COMPACT_ATOMS: atom_id res chain seq x y z
N MET A 1 2.47 -17.80 10.36
CA MET A 1 3.55 -17.62 9.37
C MET A 1 3.26 -16.32 8.65
N SER A 2 3.97 -15.25 8.98
CA SER A 2 3.86 -13.99 8.24
C SER A 2 4.80 -14.10 7.04
N SER A 3 4.26 -14.21 5.84
CA SER A 3 5.02 -14.06 4.61
C SER A 3 5.26 -12.57 4.40
N GLN A 4 6.49 -12.12 4.57
CA GLN A 4 6.83 -10.72 4.36
C GLN A 4 6.88 -10.48 2.85
N LEU A 5 5.96 -9.66 2.34
CA LEU A 5 5.89 -9.30 0.93
C LEU A 5 7.07 -8.39 0.56
N PRO A 6 7.55 -8.43 -0.71
CA PRO A 6 8.53 -7.47 -1.21
C PRO A 6 8.03 -6.04 -0.99
N SER A 7 8.95 -5.13 -0.69
CA SER A 7 8.64 -3.70 -0.68
C SER A 7 8.37 -3.22 -2.10
N GLU A 8 7.15 -2.82 -2.40
CA GLU A 8 6.78 -2.15 -3.65
C GLU A 8 6.72 -0.63 -3.44
N THR A 9 7.30 0.14 -4.36
CA THR A 9 7.21 1.61 -4.34
C THR A 9 5.89 2.05 -4.96
N LEU A 10 5.01 2.64 -4.14
CA LEU A 10 3.77 3.25 -4.61
C LEU A 10 4.05 4.53 -5.41
N ARG A 11 3.27 4.75 -6.46
CA ARG A 11 3.28 5.97 -7.28
C ARG A 11 1.89 6.59 -7.31
N ALA A 12 1.85 7.91 -7.52
CA ALA A 12 0.59 8.59 -7.80
C ALA A 12 -0.09 7.95 -9.03
N ARG A 13 -1.42 7.79 -8.96
CA ARG A 13 -2.28 7.08 -9.91
C ARG A 13 -2.20 5.56 -9.87
N ASP A 14 -1.36 4.96 -9.03
CA ASP A 14 -1.47 3.53 -8.75
C ASP A 14 -2.81 3.24 -8.09
N THR A 15 -3.25 1.99 -8.17
CA THR A 15 -4.48 1.53 -7.51
C THR A 15 -4.12 0.55 -6.41
N ILE A 16 -4.57 0.84 -5.19
CA ILE A 16 -4.42 -0.06 -4.05
C ILE A 16 -5.69 -0.89 -3.92
N GLU A 17 -5.51 -2.19 -3.86
CA GLU A 17 -6.55 -3.17 -3.56
C GLU A 17 -6.23 -3.83 -2.21
N TYR A 18 -7.18 -3.82 -1.28
CA TYR A 18 -6.96 -4.45 0.02
C TYR A 18 -8.13 -5.36 0.41
N TYR A 19 -7.77 -6.49 1.00
CA TYR A 19 -8.69 -7.50 1.52
C TYR A 19 -8.52 -7.57 3.04
N SER A 20 -9.61 -7.36 3.76
CA SER A 20 -9.62 -7.52 5.22
C SER A 20 -10.01 -8.93 5.62
N MET A 21 -9.75 -9.31 6.88
CA MET A 21 -10.13 -10.63 7.39
C MET A 21 -11.63 -10.94 7.21
N ILE A 22 -12.52 -9.94 7.29
CA ILE A 22 -13.96 -10.18 7.05
C ILE A 22 -14.25 -10.63 5.61
N PHE A 23 -13.42 -10.21 4.64
CA PHE A 23 -13.48 -10.68 3.26
C PHE A 23 -13.06 -12.15 3.17
N GLU A 24 -12.01 -12.55 3.90
CA GLU A 24 -11.57 -13.94 3.98
C GLU A 24 -12.65 -14.85 4.58
N TYR A 25 -13.48 -14.33 5.50
CA TYR A 25 -14.66 -15.01 6.04
C TYR A 25 -15.90 -14.95 5.13
N GLY A 26 -15.79 -14.38 3.93
CA GLY A 26 -16.82 -14.37 2.90
C GLY A 26 -17.65 -13.09 2.78
N ASP A 27 -17.41 -12.06 3.62
CA ASP A 27 -18.10 -10.78 3.50
C ASP A 27 -17.40 -9.88 2.46
N LYS A 28 -18.03 -9.72 1.30
CA LYS A 28 -17.54 -8.88 0.19
C LYS A 28 -17.28 -7.43 0.58
N ARG A 29 -17.90 -6.91 1.65
CA ARG A 29 -17.65 -5.55 2.15
C ARG A 29 -16.23 -5.35 2.67
N GLY A 30 -15.51 -6.45 2.91
CA GLY A 30 -14.12 -6.43 3.31
C GLY A 30 -13.11 -6.16 2.19
N HIS A 31 -13.57 -6.07 0.95
CA HIS A 31 -12.76 -5.71 -0.22
C HIS A 31 -12.95 -4.24 -0.57
N ARG A 32 -11.85 -3.51 -0.71
CA ARG A 32 -11.88 -2.13 -1.21
C ARG A 32 -10.76 -1.87 -2.20
N VAL A 33 -11.07 -0.95 -3.12
CA VAL A 33 -10.16 -0.48 -4.17
C VAL A 33 -10.11 1.04 -4.07
N GLN A 34 -8.92 1.62 -3.98
CA GLN A 34 -8.74 3.07 -3.95
C GLN A 34 -7.55 3.53 -4.81
N PRO A 35 -7.71 4.60 -5.61
CA PRO A 35 -6.60 5.20 -6.33
C PRO A 35 -5.71 6.00 -5.38
N VAL A 36 -4.40 5.93 -5.60
CA VAL A 36 -3.41 6.78 -4.94
C VAL A 36 -3.45 8.15 -5.61
N LEU A 37 -3.83 9.18 -4.85
CA LEU A 37 -3.89 10.55 -5.36
C LEU A 37 -2.50 11.20 -5.36
N GLU A 38 -1.78 11.06 -4.25
CA GLU A 38 -0.47 11.63 -4.01
C GLU A 38 0.31 10.70 -3.06
N VAL A 39 1.62 10.63 -3.25
CA VAL A 39 2.52 9.90 -2.35
C VAL A 39 3.46 10.94 -1.76
N ASP A 40 3.35 11.17 -0.45
CA ASP A 40 4.33 11.98 0.26
C ASP A 40 5.65 11.22 0.30
N HIS A 41 6.62 11.70 -0.46
CA HIS A 41 8.01 11.33 -0.27
C HIS A 41 8.52 12.16 0.90
N GLY A 42 8.26 11.70 2.13
CA GLY A 42 8.90 12.25 3.33
C GLY A 42 10.41 12.37 3.13
N ALA A 43 11.03 13.34 3.80
CA ALA A 43 12.38 13.88 3.58
C ALA A 43 13.58 12.90 3.69
N ASP A 44 13.54 11.78 2.96
CA ASP A 44 14.65 10.86 2.74
C ASP A 44 15.41 11.19 1.43
N ALA A 45 15.27 12.42 0.94
CA ALA A 45 16.11 13.00 -0.12
C ALA A 45 17.35 13.73 0.42
N ASP A 46 17.67 13.59 1.71
CA ASP A 46 18.91 14.09 2.31
C ASP A 46 19.73 12.94 2.91
N GLN A 47 20.23 12.06 2.03
CA GLN A 47 21.39 11.20 2.31
C GLN A 47 22.53 11.48 1.31
N SER A 48 22.74 12.75 0.93
CA SER A 48 23.98 13.19 0.28
C SER A 48 24.78 14.04 1.27
N GLY A 49 25.38 13.38 2.25
CA GLY A 49 26.12 14.04 3.32
C GLY A 49 26.98 13.11 4.16
N HIS A 50 27.87 12.32 3.53
CA HIS A 50 29.18 12.00 4.13
C HIS A 50 30.22 11.69 3.05
#